data_AF-A0A7N2LI35-F1
#
_entry.id   AF-A0A7N2LI35-F1
#
_cell.length_a   1.000
_cell.length_b   1.000
_cell.length_c   1.000
_cell.angle_alpha   90.00
_cell.angle_beta   90.00
_cell.angle_gamma   90.00
#
_symmetry.space_group_name_H-M   'P 1'
#
loop_
_entity.id
_entity.type
_entity.pdbx_description
1 polymer ?
#
loop_
_entity_poly.entity_id
_entity_poly.type
_entity_poly.pdbx_seq_one_letter_code
_entity_poly.pdbx_strand_id
1 'polypeptide(L)'
;MELICISPAELLGVTVTLSLVGTAAAYLYYNKPKGCLNPEKFMEFKLEKKTQLSANTAKFRFVLPTPTSVLGLPVGQHIICRGIDSEGLEVIRQYTPITLDSDVGYFELVVKMYPKGRMSHHFREMREGDYLSVLGPKGNFKYKPGQARELGMLAGDSGITPMFQIIRAILENPKDKTNVHLIYASVTLDDMLLKTLPTSKPSTSIHTSLASQSVICLSF
;
A
#
# COMPACT_ATOMS: atom_id res chain seq x y z
N MET A 1 15.82 -42.23 38.97
CA MET A 1 15.32 -40.88 38.66
C MET A 1 16.20 -39.91 39.42
N GLU A 2 17.23 -39.36 38.78
CA GLU A 2 18.07 -38.34 39.42
C GLU A 2 17.25 -37.05 39.55
N LEU A 3 17.02 -36.64 40.80
CA LEU A 3 16.42 -35.36 41.12
C LEU A 3 17.44 -34.27 40.84
N ILE A 4 17.22 -33.53 39.75
CA ILE A 4 17.99 -32.35 39.40
C ILE A 4 17.84 -31.33 40.54
N CYS A 5 18.87 -31.21 41.39
CA CYS A 5 18.95 -30.21 42.44
C CYS A 5 19.35 -28.86 41.82
N ILE A 6 18.35 -28.08 41.40
CA ILE A 6 18.57 -26.72 40.87
C ILE A 6 18.93 -25.81 42.04
N SER A 7 20.07 -25.13 41.94
CA SER A 7 20.52 -24.22 43.00
C SER A 7 19.63 -22.97 43.08
N PRO A 8 19.52 -22.31 44.26
CA PRO A 8 18.75 -21.07 44.39
C PRO A 8 19.18 -19.96 43.42
N ALA A 9 20.47 -19.92 43.07
CA ALA A 9 21.03 -18.97 42.10
C ALA A 9 20.57 -19.25 40.67
N GLU A 10 20.46 -20.53 40.27
CA GLU A 10 19.92 -20.92 38.96
C GLU A 10 18.42 -20.61 38.85
N LEU A 11 17.65 -20.81 39.93
CA LEU A 11 16.23 -20.45 39.96
C LEU A 11 16.02 -18.92 39.86
N LEU A 12 16.89 -18.13 40.49
CA LEU A 12 16.87 -16.66 40.39
C LEU A 12 17.23 -16.21 38.96
N GLY A 13 18.23 -16.84 38.34
CA GLY A 13 18.63 -16.57 36.96
C GLY A 13 17.51 -16.83 35.95
N VAL A 14 16.80 -17.96 36.10
CA VAL A 14 15.67 -18.33 35.22
C VAL A 14 14.49 -17.35 35.37
N THR A 15 14.16 -16.95 36.60
CA THR A 15 13.03 -16.02 36.84
C THR A 15 13.31 -14.61 36.31
N VAL A 16 14.53 -14.08 36.51
CA VAL A 16 14.94 -12.79 35.93
C VAL A 16 14.87 -12.85 34.40
N THR A 17 15.37 -13.93 33.79
CA THR A 17 15.36 -14.08 32.33
C THR A 17 13.93 -14.14 31.77
N LEU A 18 13.03 -14.93 32.39
CA LEU A 18 11.62 -15.00 31.98
C LEU A 18 10.91 -13.64 32.12
N SER A 19 11.19 -12.89 33.18
CA SER A 19 10.59 -11.57 33.41
C SER A 19 11.04 -10.53 32.36
N LEU A 20 12.33 -10.51 32.00
CA LEU A 20 12.88 -9.64 30.96
C LEU A 20 12.34 -9.99 29.57
N VAL A 21 12.24 -11.28 29.25
CA VAL A 21 11.65 -11.74 27.98
C VAL A 21 10.16 -11.38 27.92
N GLY A 22 9.41 -11.57 29.01
CA GLY A 22 7.99 -11.23 29.08
C GLY A 22 7.73 -9.73 28.94
N THR A 23 8.51 -8.90 29.62
CA THR A 23 8.40 -7.43 29.51
C THR A 23 8.82 -6.91 28.14
N ALA A 24 9.91 -7.42 27.56
CA ALA A 24 10.31 -7.06 26.20
C ALA A 24 9.25 -7.49 25.17
N ALA A 25 8.69 -8.70 25.29
CA ALA A 25 7.63 -9.17 24.41
C ALA A 25 6.34 -8.33 24.55
N ALA A 26 5.96 -7.97 25.78
CA ALA A 26 4.82 -7.09 26.03
C ALA A 26 5.04 -5.68 25.47
N TYR A 27 6.23 -5.11 25.69
CA TYR A 27 6.61 -3.81 25.14
C TYR A 27 6.55 -3.80 23.61
N LEU A 28 7.09 -4.83 22.96
CA LEU A 28 7.03 -4.99 21.50
C LEU A 28 5.61 -5.25 20.98
N TYR A 29 4.76 -5.91 21.77
CA TYR A 29 3.36 -6.16 21.43
C TYR A 29 2.53 -4.86 21.52
N TYR A 30 2.69 -4.09 22.60
CA TYR A 30 1.95 -2.84 22.81
C TYR A 30 2.42 -1.69 21.91
N ASN A 31 3.70 -1.66 21.51
CA ASN A 31 4.23 -0.63 20.63
C ASN A 31 4.01 -0.89 19.13
N LYS A 32 3.21 -1.88 18.73
CA LYS A 32 2.83 -1.99 17.32
C LYS A 32 1.99 -0.78 16.91
N PRO A 33 2.39 0.00 15.91
CA PRO A 33 1.60 1.13 15.46
C PRO A 33 0.25 0.62 14.96
N LYS A 34 -0.82 1.08 15.61
CA LYS A 34 -2.19 0.74 15.23
C LYS A 34 -2.51 1.44 13.92
N GLY A 35 -3.00 0.69 12.94
CA GLY A 35 -3.45 1.23 11.65
C GLY A 35 -4.53 2.29 11.80
N CYS A 36 -4.56 3.25 10.89
CA CYS A 36 -5.52 4.35 10.90
C CYS A 36 -6.87 4.02 10.22
N LEU A 37 -6.94 2.91 9.51
CA LEU A 37 -8.14 2.44 8.82
C LEU A 37 -9.14 1.76 9.77
N ASN A 38 -10.44 1.89 9.47
CA ASN A 38 -11.53 1.16 10.14
C ASN A 38 -12.39 0.39 9.11
N PRO A 39 -12.58 -0.94 9.27
CA PRO A 39 -13.23 -1.77 8.26
C PRO A 39 -14.76 -1.59 8.19
N GLU A 40 -15.35 -0.94 9.19
CA GLU A 40 -16.80 -0.75 9.34
C GLU A 40 -17.23 0.71 9.28
N LYS A 41 -16.31 1.65 9.56
CA LYS A 41 -16.59 3.08 9.63
C LYS A 41 -15.70 3.86 8.67
N PHE A 42 -16.31 4.86 8.03
CA PHE A 42 -15.55 5.86 7.28
C PHE A 42 -14.78 6.77 8.23
N MET A 43 -13.52 6.97 7.91
CA MET A 43 -12.56 7.84 8.60
C MET A 43 -12.17 8.97 7.64
N GLU A 44 -12.03 10.18 8.15
CA GLU A 44 -11.71 11.36 7.33
C GLU A 44 -10.19 11.61 7.33
N PHE A 45 -9.61 11.77 6.14
CA PHE A 45 -8.19 12.05 5.97
C PHE A 45 -8.00 13.34 5.17
N LYS A 46 -7.19 14.25 5.71
CA LYS A 46 -6.96 15.57 5.11
C LYS A 46 -5.99 15.46 3.93
N LEU A 47 -6.36 16.06 2.80
CA LEU A 47 -5.48 16.23 1.65
C LEU A 47 -4.40 17.26 2.02
N GLU A 48 -3.15 16.79 2.10
CA GLU A 48 -1.98 17.63 2.30
C GLU A 48 -1.55 18.29 1.00
N LYS A 49 -1.47 17.49 -0.06
CA LYS A 49 -0.85 17.91 -1.32
C LYS A 49 -1.48 17.25 -2.53
N LYS A 50 -1.70 18.04 -3.58
CA LYS A 50 -2.13 17.57 -4.90
C LYS A 50 -1.03 17.85 -5.93
N THR A 51 -0.51 16.82 -6.58
CA THR A 51 0.55 16.94 -7.58
C THR A 51 0.05 16.42 -8.93
N GLN A 52 -0.03 17.28 -9.94
CA GLN A 52 -0.41 16.88 -11.29
C GLN A 52 0.70 16.01 -11.92
N LEU A 53 0.34 14.87 -12.50
CA LEU A 53 1.29 13.95 -13.15
C LEU A 53 1.16 13.97 -14.68
N SER A 54 -0.07 14.04 -15.20
CA SER A 54 -0.37 14.14 -16.63
C SER A 54 -1.62 15.00 -16.85
N ALA A 55 -2.14 15.14 -18.07
CA ALA A 55 -3.36 15.92 -18.32
C ALA A 55 -4.59 15.39 -17.56
N ASN A 56 -4.67 14.08 -17.30
CA ASN A 56 -5.82 13.44 -16.67
C ASN A 56 -5.46 12.75 -15.34
N THR A 57 -4.21 12.79 -14.89
CA THR A 57 -3.77 12.05 -13.70
C THR A 57 -3.12 12.97 -12.69
N ALA A 58 -3.50 12.83 -11.42
CA ALA A 58 -2.86 13.50 -10.31
C ALA A 58 -2.57 12.53 -9.15
N LYS A 59 -1.56 12.87 -8.35
CA LYS A 59 -1.22 12.24 -7.09
C LYS A 59 -1.74 13.06 -5.93
N PHE A 60 -2.43 12.41 -5.01
CA PHE A 60 -3.06 13.00 -3.83
C PHE A 60 -2.41 12.41 -2.59
N ARG A 61 -1.79 13.26 -1.76
CA ARG A 61 -1.16 12.86 -0.50
C ARG A 61 -2.05 13.27 0.66
N PHE A 62 -2.48 12.28 1.45
CA PHE A 62 -3.33 12.48 2.61
C PHE A 62 -2.53 12.28 3.89
N VAL A 63 -2.66 13.20 4.85
CA VAL A 63 -1.99 13.05 6.15
C VAL A 63 -2.73 12.05 7.04
N LEU A 64 -1.96 11.27 7.79
CA LEU A 64 -2.45 10.43 8.88
C LEU A 64 -2.50 11.25 10.19
N PRO A 65 -3.19 10.75 11.24
CA PRO A 65 -3.39 11.49 12.49
C PRO A 65 -2.08 11.92 13.18
N THR A 66 -1.00 11.16 13.02
CA THR A 66 0.32 11.53 13.56
C THR A 66 1.43 11.28 12.53
N PRO A 67 2.58 11.97 12.62
CA PRO A 67 3.71 11.75 11.70
C PRO A 67 4.30 10.33 11.75
N THR A 68 4.06 9.58 12.83
CA THR A 68 4.53 8.21 13.03
C THR A 68 3.44 7.16 12.76
N SER A 69 2.22 7.59 12.45
CA SER A 69 1.12 6.68 12.16
C SER A 69 1.35 5.94 10.85
N VAL A 70 0.84 4.72 10.76
CA VAL A 70 0.77 3.95 9.51
C VAL A 70 -0.68 3.83 9.06
N LEU A 71 -0.90 3.68 7.76
CA LEU A 71 -2.25 3.49 7.23
C LEU A 71 -2.86 2.19 7.78
N GLY A 72 -2.05 1.13 7.88
CA GLY A 72 -2.46 -0.19 8.33
C GLY A 72 -3.25 -0.94 7.27
N LEU A 73 -2.84 -0.80 6.00
CA LEU A 73 -3.44 -1.50 4.87
C LEU A 73 -2.60 -2.74 4.52
N PRO A 74 -3.08 -3.97 4.77
CA PRO A 74 -2.37 -5.17 4.36
C PRO A 74 -2.11 -5.19 2.85
N VAL A 75 -0.90 -5.57 2.44
CA VAL A 75 -0.50 -5.66 1.03
C VAL A 75 -1.43 -6.62 0.27
N GLY A 76 -1.98 -6.17 -0.85
CA GLY A 76 -2.96 -6.89 -1.65
C GLY A 76 -4.42 -6.47 -1.38
N GLN A 77 -4.67 -5.68 -0.34
CA GLN A 77 -5.98 -5.09 -0.03
C GLN A 77 -6.08 -3.65 -0.54
N HIS A 78 -7.29 -3.11 -0.52
CA HIS A 78 -7.61 -1.76 -0.98
C HIS A 78 -8.47 -1.01 0.05
N ILE A 79 -8.68 0.28 -0.20
CA ILE A 79 -9.58 1.14 0.57
C ILE A 79 -10.81 1.51 -0.26
N ILE A 80 -11.90 1.82 0.43
CA ILE A 80 -13.12 2.37 -0.15
C ILE A 80 -13.14 3.86 0.13
N CYS A 81 -13.16 4.66 -0.93
CA CYS A 81 -13.27 6.11 -0.86
C CYS A 81 -14.70 6.54 -1.17
N ARG A 82 -15.18 7.53 -0.42
CA ARG A 82 -16.47 8.16 -0.60
C ARG A 82 -16.26 9.63 -0.95
N GLY A 83 -17.00 10.09 -1.95
CA GLY A 83 -16.97 11.47 -2.43
C GLY A 83 -18.33 11.91 -2.96
N ILE A 84 -18.34 13.11 -3.57
CA ILE A 84 -19.53 13.77 -4.11
C ILE A 84 -19.29 14.10 -5.59
N ASP A 85 -20.23 13.74 -6.45
CA ASP A 85 -20.16 14.02 -7.88
C ASP A 85 -20.68 15.43 -8.25
N SER A 86 -20.78 15.71 -9.56
CA SER A 86 -21.24 17.01 -10.09
C SER A 86 -22.70 17.33 -9.80
N GLU A 87 -23.52 16.33 -9.47
CA GLU A 87 -24.94 16.48 -9.16
C GLU A 87 -25.18 16.56 -7.65
N GLY A 88 -24.11 16.55 -6.84
CA GLY A 88 -24.21 16.54 -5.38
C GLY A 88 -24.53 15.15 -4.81
N LEU A 89 -24.47 14.09 -5.62
CA LEU A 89 -24.77 12.73 -5.20
C LEU A 89 -23.53 12.02 -4.68
N GLU A 90 -23.73 11.17 -3.67
CA GLU A 90 -22.66 10.34 -3.13
C GLU A 90 -22.18 9.33 -4.17
N VAL A 91 -20.85 9.18 -4.25
CA VAL A 91 -20.17 8.18 -5.06
C VAL A 91 -19.13 7.46 -4.23
N ILE A 92 -19.14 6.12 -4.32
CA ILE A 92 -18.20 5.25 -3.63
C ILE A 92 -17.37 4.48 -4.64
N ARG A 93 -16.05 4.48 -4.48
CA ARG A 93 -15.11 3.73 -5.35
C ARG A 93 -13.94 3.17 -4.56
N GLN A 94 -13.40 2.07 -5.06
CA GLN A 94 -12.23 1.41 -4.49
C GLN A 94 -10.96 2.05 -5.05
N TYR A 95 -9.96 2.22 -4.20
CA TYR A 95 -8.63 2.68 -4.59
C TYR A 95 -7.57 1.89 -3.83
N THR A 96 -6.43 1.64 -4.48
CA THR A 96 -5.27 1.06 -3.82
C THR A 96 -4.20 2.13 -3.66
N PRO A 97 -3.87 2.51 -2.41
CA PRO A 97 -2.75 3.40 -2.15
C PRO A 97 -1.45 2.84 -2.72
N ILE A 98 -0.62 3.75 -3.22
CA ILE A 98 0.71 3.40 -3.73
C ILE A 98 1.76 3.39 -2.60
N THR A 99 1.37 3.73 -1.38
CA THR A 99 2.19 3.70 -0.16
C THR A 99 2.03 2.39 0.59
N LEU A 100 3.06 2.04 1.37
CA LEU A 100 3.09 0.89 2.29
C LEU A 100 3.15 1.38 3.74
N ASP A 101 3.02 0.47 4.71
CA ASP A 101 3.19 0.81 6.14
C ASP A 101 4.65 1.18 6.49
N SER A 102 5.60 1.03 5.56
CA SER A 102 6.94 1.63 5.64
C SER A 102 6.92 3.15 5.42
N ASP A 103 5.91 3.68 4.74
CA ASP A 103 5.66 5.12 4.57
C ASP A 103 4.82 5.62 5.76
N VAL A 104 5.44 6.34 6.69
CA VAL A 104 4.78 6.84 7.91
C VAL A 104 4.22 8.25 7.73
N GLY A 105 3.12 8.53 8.43
CA GLY A 105 2.51 9.86 8.53
C GLY A 105 1.60 10.27 7.36
N TYR A 106 1.59 9.52 6.26
CA TYR A 106 0.74 9.81 5.11
C TYR A 106 0.39 8.55 4.30
N PHE A 107 -0.57 8.68 3.38
CA PHE A 107 -0.73 7.74 2.27
C PHE A 107 -0.97 8.51 0.96
N GLU A 108 -0.65 7.88 -0.17
CA GLU A 108 -0.83 8.50 -1.48
C GLU A 108 -1.74 7.69 -2.39
N LEU A 109 -2.64 8.40 -3.08
CA LEU A 109 -3.46 7.88 -4.16
C LEU A 109 -3.01 8.49 -5.48
N VAL A 110 -2.86 7.65 -6.50
CA VAL A 110 -2.72 8.11 -7.89
C VAL A 110 -4.05 7.88 -8.58
N VAL A 111 -4.68 8.97 -9.00
CA VAL A 111 -6.03 8.93 -9.55
C VAL A 111 -6.01 9.47 -10.97
N LYS A 112 -6.39 8.61 -11.91
CA LYS A 112 -6.77 9.02 -13.27
C LYS A 112 -8.21 9.51 -13.26
N MET A 113 -8.40 10.74 -13.72
CA MET A 113 -9.65 11.47 -13.72
C MET A 113 -10.24 11.43 -15.13
N TYR A 114 -11.32 10.66 -15.28
CA TYR A 114 -12.05 10.57 -16.54
C TYR A 114 -13.05 11.73 -16.65
N PRO A 115 -13.21 12.37 -17.82
CA PRO A 115 -14.06 13.56 -17.97
C PRO A 115 -15.49 13.40 -17.45
N LYS A 116 -16.11 12.23 -17.69
CA LYS A 116 -17.48 11.88 -17.26
C LYS A 116 -17.51 10.99 -16.00
N GLY A 117 -16.38 10.83 -15.31
CA GLY A 117 -16.31 9.98 -14.12
C GLY A 117 -16.90 10.68 -12.90
N ARG A 118 -17.91 10.08 -12.25
CA ARG A 118 -18.54 10.61 -11.02
C ARG A 118 -17.53 10.85 -9.90
N MET A 119 -16.73 9.83 -9.54
CA MET A 119 -15.66 9.99 -8.56
C MET A 119 -14.49 10.84 -9.10
N SER A 120 -14.25 10.82 -10.42
CA SER A 120 -13.26 11.69 -11.04
C SER A 120 -13.60 13.17 -10.88
N HIS A 121 -14.89 13.54 -10.87
CA HIS A 121 -15.33 14.89 -10.53
C HIS A 121 -14.91 15.25 -9.11
N HIS A 122 -15.19 14.40 -8.13
CA HIS A 122 -14.80 14.63 -6.73
C HIS A 122 -13.29 14.96 -6.59
N PHE A 123 -12.41 14.15 -7.19
CA PHE A 123 -10.96 14.39 -7.15
C PHE A 123 -10.50 15.62 -7.95
N ARG A 124 -11.21 16.00 -9.02
CA ARG A 124 -10.92 17.24 -9.76
C ARG A 124 -11.16 18.46 -8.88
N GLU A 125 -12.28 18.50 -8.17
CA GLU A 125 -12.68 19.63 -7.34
C GLU A 125 -11.95 19.72 -6.01
N MET A 126 -11.43 18.59 -5.50
CA MET A 126 -10.69 18.54 -4.23
C MET A 126 -9.45 19.44 -4.23
N ARG A 127 -9.31 20.22 -3.15
CA ARG A 127 -8.23 21.17 -2.88
C ARG A 127 -7.45 20.78 -1.63
N GLU A 128 -6.20 21.21 -1.55
CA GLU A 128 -5.37 21.02 -0.35
C GLU A 128 -6.09 21.63 0.86
N GLY A 129 -6.19 20.86 1.93
CA GLY A 129 -7.01 21.20 3.10
C GLY A 129 -8.32 20.44 3.21
N ASP A 130 -8.87 19.95 2.09
CA ASP A 130 -10.11 19.16 2.07
C ASP A 130 -9.91 17.77 2.68
N TYR A 131 -11.01 17.06 2.93
CA TYR A 131 -11.00 15.72 3.53
C TYR A 131 -11.55 14.68 2.55
N LEU A 132 -10.95 13.49 2.58
CA LEU A 132 -11.44 12.30 1.91
C LEU A 132 -11.93 11.30 2.95
N SER A 133 -13.18 10.86 2.76
CA SER A 133 -13.83 9.84 3.57
C SER A 133 -13.39 8.45 3.11
N VAL A 134 -12.71 7.69 3.98
CA VAL A 134 -12.09 6.39 3.65
C VAL A 134 -12.53 5.29 4.61
N LEU A 135 -12.90 4.13 4.09
CA LEU A 135 -13.22 2.92 4.85
C LEU A 135 -12.31 1.78 4.40
N GLY A 136 -11.80 0.98 5.34
CA GLY A 136 -10.91 -0.12 5.01
C GLY A 136 -10.23 -0.75 6.23
N PRO A 137 -9.38 -1.77 6.04
CA PRO A 137 -9.03 -2.36 4.76
C PRO A 137 -10.15 -3.26 4.20
N LYS A 138 -10.18 -3.46 2.87
CA LYS A 138 -11.11 -4.36 2.17
C LYS A 138 -10.38 -5.23 1.14
N GLY A 139 -10.97 -6.38 0.83
CA GLY A 139 -10.43 -7.36 -0.10
C GLY A 139 -9.94 -8.64 0.59
N ASN A 140 -9.98 -9.75 -0.13
CA ASN A 140 -9.66 -11.07 0.44
C ASN A 140 -8.20 -11.46 0.21
N PHE A 141 -7.55 -10.88 -0.80
CA PHE A 141 -6.17 -11.20 -1.12
C PHE A 141 -5.23 -10.47 -0.16
N LYS A 142 -4.30 -11.23 0.44
CA LYS A 142 -3.24 -10.69 1.29
C LYS A 142 -1.93 -11.34 0.90
N TYR A 143 -1.02 -10.54 0.35
CA TYR A 143 0.31 -11.00 -0.03
C TYR A 143 1.12 -11.41 1.20
N LYS A 144 1.82 -12.54 1.11
CA LYS A 144 2.79 -13.00 2.10
C LYS A 144 4.15 -13.20 1.44
N PRO A 145 5.25 -12.72 2.04
CA PRO A 145 6.58 -12.92 1.47
C PRO A 145 6.89 -14.39 1.21
N GLY A 146 7.42 -14.69 0.02
CA GLY A 146 7.76 -16.07 -0.37
C GLY A 146 6.56 -17.00 -0.58
N GLN A 147 5.32 -16.49 -0.65
CA GLN A 147 4.15 -17.34 -0.95
C GLN A 147 4.17 -17.94 -2.36
N ALA A 148 4.96 -17.37 -3.26
CA ALA A 148 5.17 -17.85 -4.63
C ALA A 148 6.62 -17.60 -5.05
N ARG A 149 7.18 -18.50 -5.86
CA ARG A 149 8.52 -18.30 -6.47
C ARG A 149 8.47 -17.25 -7.58
N GLU A 150 7.45 -17.31 -8.41
CA GLU A 150 7.22 -16.44 -9.56
C GLU A 150 5.82 -15.83 -9.43
N LEU A 151 5.66 -14.55 -9.74
CA LEU A 151 4.39 -13.84 -9.69
C LEU A 151 4.17 -13.09 -11.00
N GLY A 152 3.24 -13.60 -11.82
CA GLY A 152 2.78 -12.94 -13.03
C GLY A 152 1.67 -11.94 -12.73
N MET A 153 1.77 -10.73 -13.27
CA MET A 153 0.80 -9.65 -13.09
C MET A 153 0.40 -9.07 -14.45
N LEU A 154 -0.90 -8.84 -14.63
CA LEU A 154 -1.45 -8.15 -15.79
C LEU A 154 -2.14 -6.89 -15.29
N ALA A 155 -1.74 -5.72 -15.79
CA ALA A 155 -2.32 -4.45 -15.41
C ALA A 155 -2.66 -3.61 -16.63
N GLY A 156 -3.75 -2.85 -16.52
CA GLY A 156 -4.15 -1.85 -17.51
C GLY A 156 -4.46 -0.53 -16.84
N ASP A 157 -3.95 0.57 -17.39
CA ASP A 157 -4.24 1.94 -16.93
C ASP A 157 -4.04 2.11 -15.40
N SER A 158 -5.07 2.53 -14.65
CA SER A 158 -5.03 2.66 -13.18
C SER A 158 -4.94 1.34 -12.41
N GLY A 159 -5.19 0.22 -13.08
CA GLY A 159 -5.07 -1.14 -12.53
C GLY A 159 -3.63 -1.54 -12.17
N ILE A 160 -2.64 -0.70 -12.47
CA ILE A 160 -1.27 -0.88 -12.00
C ILE A 160 -1.11 -0.64 -10.50
N THR A 161 -1.97 0.17 -9.86
CA THR A 161 -1.84 0.52 -8.43
C THR A 161 -1.83 -0.67 -7.46
N PRO A 162 -2.73 -1.69 -7.56
CA PRO A 162 -2.60 -2.90 -6.74
C PRO A 162 -1.36 -3.72 -7.04
N MET A 163 -0.92 -3.77 -8.30
CA MET A 163 0.30 -4.49 -8.69
C MET A 163 1.54 -3.79 -8.12
N PHE A 164 1.57 -2.47 -8.18
CA PHE A 164 2.62 -1.63 -7.62
C PHE A 164 2.79 -1.84 -6.13
N GLN A 165 1.69 -1.92 -5.38
CA GLN A 165 1.73 -2.17 -3.94
C GLN A 165 2.43 -3.49 -3.61
N ILE A 166 2.11 -4.57 -4.36
CA ILE A 166 2.75 -5.88 -4.17
C ILE A 166 4.21 -5.84 -4.60
N ILE A 167 4.52 -5.25 -5.76
CA ILE A 167 5.89 -5.10 -6.28
C ILE A 167 6.76 -4.37 -5.25
N ARG A 168 6.33 -3.23 -4.72
CA ARG A 168 7.05 -2.51 -3.67
C ARG A 168 7.29 -3.37 -2.45
N ALA A 169 6.28 -4.10 -1.98
CA ALA A 169 6.42 -4.95 -0.80
C ALA A 169 7.48 -6.06 -0.97
N ILE A 170 7.59 -6.63 -2.18
CA ILE A 170 8.59 -7.63 -2.52
C ILE A 170 10.00 -7.01 -2.62
N LEU A 171 10.09 -5.83 -3.25
CA LEU A 171 11.37 -5.15 -3.47
C LEU A 171 11.96 -4.59 -2.18
N GLU A 172 11.13 -3.97 -1.33
CA GLU A 172 11.53 -3.38 -0.05
C GLU A 172 11.84 -4.43 1.02
N ASN A 173 11.44 -5.69 0.82
CA ASN A 173 11.78 -6.79 1.72
C ASN A 173 13.00 -7.58 1.19
N PRO A 174 14.19 -7.49 1.84
CA PRO A 174 15.38 -8.21 1.40
C PRO A 174 15.24 -9.74 1.51
N LYS A 175 14.36 -10.21 2.41
CA LYS A 175 14.08 -11.65 2.62
C LYS A 175 13.14 -12.21 1.57
N ASP A 176 12.43 -11.34 0.85
CA ASP A 176 11.56 -11.77 -0.23
C ASP A 176 12.35 -11.99 -1.52
N LYS A 177 12.25 -13.22 -2.03
CA LYS A 177 12.92 -13.70 -3.23
C LYS A 177 11.94 -14.00 -4.36
N THR A 178 10.67 -13.61 -4.24
CA THR A 178 9.69 -13.75 -5.31
C THR A 178 10.15 -12.97 -6.54
N ASN A 179 10.21 -13.64 -7.69
CA ASN A 179 10.42 -13.02 -8.99
C ASN A 179 9.08 -12.47 -9.51
N VAL A 180 9.07 -11.26 -10.05
CA VAL A 180 7.83 -10.60 -10.52
C VAL A 180 7.92 -10.32 -12.00
N HIS A 181 6.88 -10.70 -12.74
CA HIS A 181 6.69 -10.44 -14.16
C HIS A 181 5.44 -9.59 -14.33
N LEU A 182 5.58 -8.35 -14.76
CA LEU A 182 4.45 -7.46 -14.98
C LEU A 182 4.26 -7.23 -16.48
N ILE A 183 3.06 -7.45 -17.00
CA ILE A 183 2.63 -6.93 -18.30
C ILE A 183 1.70 -5.75 -18.04
N TYR A 184 2.14 -4.56 -18.41
CA TYR A 184 1.37 -3.33 -18.24
C TYR A 184 0.93 -2.74 -19.58
N ALA A 185 -0.37 -2.52 -19.74
CA ALA A 185 -0.95 -1.89 -20.93
C ALA A 185 -1.51 -0.49 -20.64
N SER A 186 -1.12 0.50 -21.43
CA SER A 186 -1.72 1.84 -21.39
C SER A 186 -1.99 2.39 -22.79
N VAL A 187 -2.92 3.34 -22.91
CA VAL A 187 -3.31 3.94 -24.20
C VAL A 187 -2.22 4.91 -24.69
N THR A 188 -1.63 5.69 -23.79
CA THR A 188 -0.57 6.64 -24.12
C THR A 188 0.61 6.48 -23.15
N LEU A 189 1.81 6.84 -23.61
CA LEU A 189 3.01 6.89 -22.77
C LEU A 189 2.85 7.90 -21.63
N ASP A 190 2.08 8.98 -21.82
CA ASP A 190 1.84 9.98 -20.79
C ASP A 190 0.85 9.53 -19.72
N ASP A 191 -0.01 8.58 -20.06
CA ASP A 191 -0.91 7.92 -19.12
C ASP A 191 -0.23 6.79 -18.33
N MET A 192 1.00 6.42 -18.67
CA MET A 192 1.74 5.40 -17.94
C MET A 192 2.03 5.90 -16.51
N LEU A 193 1.22 5.40 -15.57
CA LEU A 193 1.37 5.72 -14.16
C LEU A 193 2.66 5.08 -13.64
N LEU A 194 3.39 5.81 -12.79
CA LEU A 194 4.58 5.30 -12.08
C LEU A 194 5.73 4.87 -13.02
N LYS A 195 6.09 5.74 -13.99
CA LYS A 195 7.17 5.51 -14.97
C LYS A 195 8.51 5.08 -14.35
N THR A 196 8.79 5.51 -13.13
CA THR A 196 9.98 5.11 -12.34
C THR A 196 9.59 4.10 -11.28
N LEU A 197 9.39 2.84 -11.69
CA LEU A 197 9.38 1.71 -10.78
C LEU A 197 10.81 1.49 -10.27
N PRO A 198 11.03 1.27 -8.97
CA PRO A 198 12.36 0.91 -8.48
C PRO A 198 12.76 -0.46 -9.04
N THR A 199 13.73 -0.52 -9.95
CA THR A 199 14.27 -1.75 -10.55
C THR A 199 15.58 -2.14 -9.85
N SER A 200 15.54 -2.30 -8.51
CA SER A 200 16.77 -2.52 -7.74
C SER A 200 17.20 -3.98 -7.62
N LYS A 201 16.36 -4.95 -8.01
CA LYS A 201 16.70 -6.38 -7.99
C LYS A 201 16.74 -6.97 -9.40
N PRO A 202 17.74 -7.80 -9.75
CA PRO A 202 17.82 -8.49 -11.05
C PRO A 202 16.70 -9.52 -11.28
N SER A 203 15.81 -9.73 -10.31
CA SER A 203 14.73 -10.71 -10.29
C SER A 203 13.36 -10.15 -10.72
N THR A 204 13.29 -8.92 -11.25
CA THR A 204 12.03 -8.28 -11.64
C THR A 204 12.07 -7.89 -13.11
N SER A 205 11.13 -8.42 -13.90
CA SER A 205 10.95 -8.10 -15.31
C SER A 205 9.63 -7.35 -15.49
N ILE A 206 9.68 -6.20 -16.18
CA ILE A 206 8.50 -5.36 -16.44
C ILE A 206 8.34 -5.21 -17.95
N HIS A 207 7.38 -5.92 -18.51
CA HIS A 207 6.98 -5.82 -19.90
C HIS A 207 5.89 -4.75 -20.05
N THR A 208 6.08 -3.77 -20.94
CA THR A 208 5.10 -2.71 -21.17
C THR A 208 4.56 -2.79 -22.59
N SER A 209 3.26 -2.72 -22.76
CA SER A 209 2.61 -2.67 -24.08
C SER A 209 1.82 -1.38 -24.21
N LEU A 210 1.91 -0.72 -25.37
CA LEU A 210 1.08 0.45 -25.68
C LEU A 210 -0.04 0.02 -26.59
N ALA A 211 -1.28 0.46 -26.34
CA ALA A 211 -2.42 0.04 -27.16
C ALA A 211 -2.26 0.36 -28.67
N SER A 212 -1.38 1.29 -29.03
CA SER A 212 -1.08 1.66 -30.42
C SER A 212 0.26 1.13 -30.98
N GLN A 213 1.02 0.31 -30.22
CA GLN A 213 2.30 -0.25 -30.67
C GLN A 213 2.48 -1.70 -30.18
N SER A 214 3.27 -2.50 -30.91
CA SER A 214 3.64 -3.86 -30.50
C SER A 214 4.26 -3.86 -29.10
N VAL A 215 4.06 -4.95 -28.34
CA VAL A 215 4.57 -5.15 -26.97
C VAL A 215 6.04 -4.70 -26.89
N ILE A 216 6.32 -3.65 -26.12
CA ILE A 216 7.69 -3.18 -25.87
C ILE A 216 8.21 -3.97 -24.67
N CYS A 217 8.96 -5.03 -24.99
CA CYS A 217 9.67 -5.81 -23.99
C CYS A 217 10.84 -4.98 -23.45
N LEU A 218 10.62 -4.24 -22.36
CA LEU A 218 11.69 -3.55 -21.66
C LEU A 218 12.21 -4.48 -20.57
N SER A 219 13.27 -5.24 -20.89
CA SER A 219 14.11 -5.82 -19.86
C SER A 219 14.99 -4.70 -19.31
N PHE A 220 14.77 -4.29 -18.07
CA PHE A 220 15.58 -3.30 -17.37
C PHE A 220 16.51 -3.98 -16.37
#